data_AF-A0A3C1BRV4-F1
#
_entry.id   AF-A0A3C1BRV4-F1
#
_cell.length_a   1.000
_cell.length_b   1.000
_cell.length_c   1.000
_cell.angle_alpha   90.00
_cell.angle_beta   90.00
_cell.angle_gamma   90.00
#
_symmetry.space_group_name_H-M   'P 1'
#
loop_
_entity.id
_entity.type
_entity.pdbx_description
1 polymer ?
#
loop_
_entity_poly.entity_id
_entity_poly.type
_entity_poly.pdbx_seq_one_letter_code
_entity_poly.pdbx_strand_id
1 'polypeptide(L)'
;MELSTSLFISLETDDDTALSFFTENRVPAGDEPLWVKCVLEKRRALAKPMYDWLKERTDLYGILCSDPSLSGELFTFLCRMMKNSPAFFNAVAAHKGIKTEIFTAFAQSAEEDILEHLADSDILIDEPSLAVFMLRNPFLSDQAAARVTGISGFQPDFEVKKELEDNLYGQIQKMSIAQKIKLASKGNKQARGLLVRSPNKQISGAVMRNPRMTEDEVEFLVKNKSTSEHIFREVALNKEWMKSYTIISAMAKNPKTPLDITMGLVGRLMAQDVEYIARSKEVPATLRQTAARIVEQKAKKS
;
A
#
# COMPACT_ATOMS: atom_id res chain seq x y z
N MET A 1 -28.17 -32.04 13.92
CA MET A 1 -29.30 -31.74 13.01
C MET A 1 -28.65 -31.24 11.73
N GLU A 2 -28.72 -32.02 10.65
CA GLU A 2 -28.15 -31.58 9.37
C GLU A 2 -28.97 -30.38 8.89
N LEU A 3 -28.35 -29.20 8.86
CA LEU A 3 -28.99 -28.05 8.24
C LEU A 3 -29.09 -28.30 6.75
N SER A 4 -30.32 -28.34 6.24
CA SER A 4 -30.54 -28.33 4.80
C SER A 4 -30.29 -26.93 4.27
N THR A 5 -29.77 -26.84 3.05
CA THR A 5 -29.60 -25.57 2.32
C THR A 5 -30.90 -24.76 2.26
N SER A 6 -32.06 -25.42 2.26
CA SER A 6 -33.37 -24.76 2.31
C SER A 6 -33.56 -23.92 3.59
N LEU A 7 -33.18 -24.42 4.77
CA LEU A 7 -33.33 -23.72 6.06
C LEU A 7 -32.38 -22.52 6.16
N PHE A 8 -31.18 -22.66 5.59
CA PHE A 8 -30.22 -21.56 5.54
C PHE A 8 -30.74 -20.40 4.68
N ILE A 9 -31.25 -20.72 3.48
CA ILE A 9 -31.76 -19.75 2.50
C ILE A 9 -33.08 -19.11 2.96
N SER A 10 -33.95 -19.85 3.66
CA SER A 10 -35.23 -19.35 4.18
C SER A 10 -35.09 -18.46 5.43
N LEU A 11 -33.87 -18.27 5.92
CA LEU A 11 -33.56 -17.50 7.14
C LEU A 11 -34.13 -18.11 8.44
N GLU A 12 -34.48 -19.40 8.42
CA GLU A 12 -35.00 -20.12 9.60
C GLU A 12 -33.89 -20.53 10.59
N THR A 13 -32.63 -20.45 10.16
CA THR A 13 -31.44 -20.73 10.98
C THR A 13 -30.85 -19.44 11.52
N ASP A 14 -30.46 -19.42 12.80
CA ASP A 14 -29.71 -18.32 13.39
C ASP A 14 -28.28 -18.20 12.82
N ASP A 15 -27.69 -17.01 12.92
CA ASP A 15 -26.35 -16.75 12.36
C ASP A 15 -25.24 -17.50 13.10
N ASP A 16 -25.39 -17.82 14.39
CA ASP A 16 -24.37 -18.56 15.15
C ASP A 16 -24.29 -20.03 14.69
N THR A 17 -25.45 -20.65 14.46
CA THR A 17 -25.50 -22.00 13.90
C THR A 17 -24.99 -22.00 12.46
N ALA A 18 -25.36 -21.02 11.64
CA ALA A 18 -24.86 -20.90 10.27
C ALA A 18 -23.35 -20.66 10.19
N LEU A 19 -22.78 -19.91 11.14
CA LEU A 19 -21.34 -19.71 11.26
C LEU A 19 -20.58 -21.03 11.36
N SER A 20 -21.11 -21.99 12.15
CA SER A 20 -20.46 -23.30 12.34
C SER A 20 -20.25 -24.07 11.02
N PHE A 21 -21.10 -23.84 10.01
CA PHE A 21 -21.00 -24.51 8.71
C PHE A 21 -19.81 -24.01 7.88
N PHE A 22 -19.50 -22.71 7.98
CA PHE A 22 -18.31 -22.14 7.35
C PHE A 22 -17.03 -22.58 8.08
N THR A 23 -17.03 -22.55 9.42
CA THR A 23 -15.84 -22.90 10.21
C THR A 23 -15.50 -24.38 10.15
N GLU A 24 -16.50 -25.26 10.09
CA GLU A 24 -16.31 -26.71 10.00
C GLU A 24 -16.28 -27.22 8.55
N ASN A 25 -16.37 -26.33 7.55
CA ASN A 25 -16.42 -26.67 6.13
C ASN A 25 -17.51 -27.71 5.80
N ARG A 26 -18.72 -27.51 6.35
CA ARG A 26 -19.88 -28.42 6.19
C ARG A 26 -20.93 -27.91 5.20
N VAL A 27 -20.62 -26.88 4.41
CA VAL A 27 -21.51 -26.42 3.33
C VAL A 27 -21.70 -27.60 2.36
N PRO A 28 -22.96 -28.00 2.05
CA PRO A 28 -23.21 -29.13 1.16
C PRO A 28 -22.59 -28.91 -0.23
N ALA A 29 -21.94 -29.94 -0.75
CA ALA A 29 -21.32 -29.89 -2.07
C ALA A 29 -22.36 -29.67 -3.17
N GLY A 30 -22.12 -28.70 -4.05
CA GLY A 30 -23.05 -28.23 -5.07
C GLY A 30 -23.90 -27.03 -4.65
N ASP A 31 -24.09 -26.80 -3.35
CA ASP A 31 -24.89 -25.69 -2.83
C ASP A 31 -24.05 -24.44 -2.49
N GLU A 32 -22.72 -24.51 -2.65
CA GLU A 32 -21.81 -23.42 -2.30
C GLU A 32 -22.18 -22.07 -2.94
N PRO A 33 -22.51 -21.97 -4.25
CA PRO A 33 -22.90 -20.70 -4.85
C PRO A 33 -24.16 -20.09 -4.23
N LEU A 34 -25.15 -20.93 -3.88
CA LEU A 34 -26.39 -20.50 -3.24
C LEU A 34 -26.15 -19.97 -1.83
N TRP A 35 -25.24 -20.61 -1.08
CA TRP A 35 -24.82 -20.15 0.23
C TRP A 35 -24.11 -18.79 0.14
N VAL A 36 -23.15 -18.65 -0.78
CA VAL A 36 -22.46 -17.37 -1.03
C VAL A 36 -23.46 -16.28 -1.39
N LYS A 37 -24.39 -16.57 -2.30
CA LYS A 37 -25.46 -15.64 -2.70
C LYS A 37 -26.28 -15.19 -1.50
N CYS A 38 -26.76 -16.12 -0.68
CA CYS A 38 -27.59 -15.82 0.48
C CYS A 38 -26.85 -14.94 1.51
N VAL A 39 -25.56 -15.17 1.73
CA VAL A 39 -24.72 -14.32 2.58
C VAL A 39 -24.61 -12.90 2.03
N LEU A 40 -24.31 -12.76 0.74
CA LEU A 40 -24.17 -11.45 0.09
C LEU A 40 -25.48 -10.66 0.07
N GLU A 41 -26.62 -11.32 -0.14
CA GLU A 41 -27.93 -10.68 -0.23
C GLU A 41 -28.55 -10.38 1.14
N LYS A 42 -28.55 -11.36 2.04
CA LYS A 42 -29.43 -11.38 3.22
C LYS A 42 -28.69 -11.48 4.55
N ARG A 43 -27.52 -12.13 4.61
CA ARG A 43 -26.80 -12.40 5.87
C ARG A 43 -25.43 -11.73 5.95
N ARG A 44 -25.41 -10.38 5.99
CA ARG A 44 -24.16 -9.58 6.02
C ARG A 44 -23.24 -9.90 7.20
N ALA A 45 -23.78 -10.37 8.34
CA ALA A 45 -23.00 -10.77 9.51
C ALA A 45 -22.05 -11.94 9.20
N LEU A 46 -22.43 -12.82 8.27
CA LEU A 46 -21.65 -13.98 7.86
C LEU A 46 -20.64 -13.68 6.74
N ALA A 47 -20.54 -12.42 6.27
CA ALA A 47 -19.65 -12.08 5.17
C ALA A 47 -18.16 -12.35 5.49
N LYS A 48 -17.73 -12.07 6.73
CA LYS A 48 -16.36 -12.32 7.17
C LYS A 48 -16.06 -13.84 7.29
N PRO A 49 -16.89 -14.64 7.98
CA PRO A 49 -16.77 -16.10 7.96
C PRO A 49 -16.74 -16.71 6.55
N MET A 50 -17.66 -16.27 5.68
CA MET A 50 -17.71 -16.72 4.28
C MET A 50 -16.41 -16.36 3.54
N TYR A 51 -15.88 -15.14 3.73
CA TYR A 51 -14.60 -14.74 3.14
C TYR A 51 -13.45 -15.64 3.59
N ASP A 52 -13.34 -15.91 4.89
CA ASP A 52 -12.28 -16.76 5.43
C ASP A 52 -12.38 -18.20 4.91
N TRP A 53 -13.61 -18.71 4.78
CA TRP A 53 -13.89 -20.01 4.18
C TRP A 53 -13.53 -20.06 2.68
N LEU A 54 -13.97 -19.08 1.89
CA LEU A 54 -13.66 -19.00 0.46
C LEU A 54 -12.16 -18.89 0.20
N LYS A 55 -11.43 -18.16 1.05
CA LYS A 55 -9.98 -17.99 0.91
C LYS A 55 -9.22 -19.31 0.89
N GLU A 56 -9.68 -20.29 1.68
CA GLU A 56 -9.07 -21.63 1.77
C GLU A 56 -9.62 -22.60 0.69
N ARG A 57 -10.68 -22.22 -0.02
CA ARG A 57 -11.40 -23.06 -1.01
C ARG A 57 -11.24 -22.52 -2.43
N THR A 58 -10.00 -22.50 -2.91
CA THR A 58 -9.66 -22.03 -4.27
C THR A 58 -10.32 -22.87 -5.39
N ASP A 59 -10.69 -24.11 -5.08
CA ASP A 59 -11.45 -25.01 -5.95
C ASP A 59 -12.84 -24.46 -6.33
N LEU A 60 -13.43 -23.61 -5.50
CA LEU A 60 -14.75 -23.04 -5.73
C LEU A 60 -14.74 -21.85 -6.70
N TYR A 61 -13.59 -21.21 -6.93
CA TYR A 61 -13.55 -19.94 -7.66
C TYR A 61 -14.06 -20.05 -9.09
N GLY A 62 -13.71 -21.12 -9.80
CA GLY A 62 -14.23 -21.37 -11.15
C GLY A 62 -15.74 -21.54 -11.16
N ILE A 63 -16.28 -22.30 -10.21
CA ILE A 63 -17.72 -22.55 -10.07
C ILE A 63 -18.46 -21.23 -9.81
N LEU A 64 -17.97 -20.43 -8.86
CA LEU A 64 -18.56 -19.14 -8.49
C LEU A 64 -18.54 -18.12 -9.65
N CYS A 65 -17.52 -18.15 -10.50
CA CYS A 65 -17.45 -17.28 -11.69
C CYS A 65 -18.46 -17.69 -12.78
N SER A 66 -18.79 -18.98 -12.85
CA SER A 66 -19.71 -19.53 -13.86
C SER A 66 -21.17 -19.58 -13.43
N ASP A 67 -21.43 -19.43 -12.12
CA ASP A 67 -22.77 -19.62 -11.56
C ASP A 67 -23.71 -18.45 -11.94
N PRO A 68 -24.85 -18.72 -12.62
CA PRO A 68 -25.77 -17.65 -13.05
C PRO A 68 -26.42 -16.88 -11.90
N SER A 69 -26.55 -17.49 -10.71
CA SER A 69 -27.16 -16.88 -9.54
C SER A 69 -26.25 -15.82 -8.90
N LEU A 70 -24.94 -15.90 -9.16
CA LEU A 70 -23.91 -14.93 -8.77
C LEU A 70 -23.53 -14.06 -9.96
N SER A 71 -24.48 -13.28 -10.47
CA SER A 71 -24.27 -12.34 -11.57
C SER A 71 -24.60 -10.89 -11.18
N GLY A 72 -24.22 -9.94 -12.03
CA GLY A 72 -24.52 -8.52 -11.83
C GLY A 72 -23.85 -7.92 -10.59
N GLU A 73 -24.64 -7.23 -9.76
CA GLU A 73 -24.13 -6.49 -8.59
C GLU A 73 -23.56 -7.43 -7.50
N LEU A 74 -24.17 -8.61 -7.32
CA LEU A 74 -23.70 -9.60 -6.35
C LEU A 74 -22.30 -10.11 -6.70
N PHE A 75 -22.06 -10.39 -7.98
CA PHE A 75 -20.75 -10.79 -8.45
C PHE A 75 -19.72 -9.65 -8.29
N THR A 76 -20.15 -8.42 -8.55
CA THR A 76 -19.31 -7.23 -8.31
C THR A 76 -18.93 -7.10 -6.82
N PHE A 77 -19.87 -7.36 -5.90
CA PHE A 77 -19.57 -7.41 -4.47
C PHE A 77 -18.60 -8.52 -4.11
N LEU A 78 -18.80 -9.73 -4.65
CA LEU A 78 -17.88 -10.85 -4.46
C LEU A 78 -16.46 -10.49 -4.95
N CYS A 79 -16.34 -9.88 -6.14
CA CYS A 79 -15.06 -9.42 -6.67
C CYS A 79 -14.41 -8.36 -5.79
N ARG A 80 -15.16 -7.38 -5.28
CA ARG A 80 -14.65 -6.38 -4.34
C ARG A 80 -14.19 -7.00 -3.02
N MET A 81 -14.87 -8.05 -2.57
CA MET A 81 -14.52 -8.77 -1.34
C MET A 81 -13.25 -9.60 -1.53
N MET A 82 -13.14 -10.31 -2.67
CA MET A 82 -12.03 -11.20 -3.02
C MET A 82 -10.90 -10.51 -3.81
N LYS A 83 -10.93 -9.18 -3.92
CA LYS A 83 -10.07 -8.38 -4.81
C LYS A 83 -8.57 -8.52 -4.64
N ASN A 84 -8.13 -9.09 -3.51
CA ASN A 84 -6.72 -9.29 -3.16
C ASN A 84 -6.33 -10.77 -3.14
N SER A 85 -7.15 -11.66 -3.72
CA SER A 85 -6.84 -13.07 -3.91
C SER A 85 -6.37 -13.30 -5.35
N PRO A 86 -5.07 -13.61 -5.59
CA PRO A 86 -4.55 -13.86 -6.93
C PRO A 86 -5.24 -15.04 -7.61
N ALA A 87 -5.51 -16.12 -6.85
CA ALA A 87 -6.23 -17.27 -7.37
C ALA A 87 -7.67 -16.91 -7.80
N PHE A 88 -8.36 -16.05 -7.05
CA PHE A 88 -9.69 -15.59 -7.44
C PHE A 88 -9.64 -14.68 -8.68
N PHE A 89 -8.69 -13.73 -8.71
CA PHE A 89 -8.47 -12.87 -9.87
C PHE A 89 -8.21 -13.69 -11.14
N ASN A 90 -7.34 -14.71 -11.06
CA ASN A 90 -7.03 -15.56 -12.20
C ASN A 90 -8.26 -16.37 -12.66
N ALA A 91 -9.11 -16.84 -11.73
CA ALA A 91 -10.35 -17.52 -12.09
C ALA A 91 -11.32 -16.58 -12.83
N VAL A 92 -11.44 -15.33 -12.36
CA VAL A 92 -12.23 -14.28 -13.03
C VAL A 92 -11.64 -13.96 -14.41
N ALA A 93 -10.33 -13.77 -14.51
CA ALA A 93 -9.63 -13.46 -15.75
C ALA A 93 -9.76 -14.57 -16.80
N ALA A 94 -9.79 -15.84 -16.38
CA ALA A 94 -9.95 -16.98 -17.28
C ALA A 94 -11.39 -17.18 -17.79
N HIS A 95 -12.39 -16.61 -17.10
CA HIS A 95 -13.78 -16.85 -17.43
C HIS A 95 -14.26 -15.94 -18.58
N LYS A 96 -14.52 -16.54 -19.74
CA LYS A 96 -15.05 -15.83 -20.92
C LYS A 96 -16.43 -15.22 -20.62
N GLY A 97 -16.64 -13.96 -21.01
CA GLY A 97 -17.93 -13.27 -20.88
C GLY A 97 -18.09 -12.43 -19.59
N ILE A 98 -17.06 -12.37 -18.73
CA ILE A 98 -17.03 -11.43 -17.62
C ILE A 98 -16.88 -10.01 -18.17
N LYS A 99 -17.81 -9.12 -17.77
CA LYS A 99 -17.83 -7.73 -18.21
C LYS A 99 -16.63 -6.95 -17.66
N THR A 100 -16.13 -6.01 -18.47
CA THR A 100 -15.01 -5.12 -18.13
C THR A 100 -15.22 -4.33 -16.83
N GLU A 101 -16.48 -4.01 -16.51
CA GLU A 101 -16.90 -3.35 -15.26
C GLU A 101 -16.38 -4.08 -13.99
N ILE A 102 -16.19 -5.39 -14.06
CA ILE A 102 -15.68 -6.21 -12.95
C ILE A 102 -14.19 -5.94 -12.74
N PHE A 103 -13.41 -5.84 -13.82
CA PHE A 103 -11.97 -5.50 -13.76
C PHE A 103 -11.72 -4.09 -13.26
N THR A 104 -12.66 -3.16 -13.47
CA THR A 104 -12.64 -1.83 -12.85
C THR A 104 -12.56 -1.90 -11.32
N ALA A 105 -13.25 -2.84 -10.68
CA ALA A 105 -13.21 -2.98 -9.22
C ALA A 105 -11.83 -3.43 -8.69
N PHE A 106 -11.15 -4.30 -9.44
CA PHE A 106 -9.77 -4.71 -9.16
C PHE A 106 -8.82 -3.54 -9.40
N ALA A 107 -8.89 -2.90 -10.58
CA ALA A 107 -8.06 -1.76 -10.95
C ALA A 107 -8.13 -0.63 -9.90
N GLN A 108 -9.32 -0.29 -9.41
CA GLN A 108 -9.51 0.82 -8.47
C GLN A 108 -9.04 0.56 -7.05
N SER A 109 -9.04 -0.69 -6.59
CA SER A 109 -9.01 -0.94 -5.14
C SER A 109 -8.21 -2.17 -4.69
N ALA A 110 -7.70 -2.98 -5.62
CA ALA A 110 -6.81 -4.08 -5.30
C ALA A 110 -5.41 -3.57 -4.91
N GLU A 111 -4.65 -4.44 -4.25
CA GLU A 111 -3.26 -4.21 -3.86
C GLU A 111 -2.30 -4.55 -5.00
N GLU A 112 -1.02 -4.21 -4.78
CA GLU A 112 0.08 -4.31 -5.75
C GLU A 112 0.08 -5.63 -6.52
N ASP A 113 0.09 -6.78 -5.84
CA ASP A 113 0.17 -8.10 -6.49
C ASP A 113 -0.88 -8.26 -7.61
N ILE A 114 -2.12 -7.85 -7.38
CA ILE A 114 -3.20 -7.97 -8.36
C ILE A 114 -3.08 -6.93 -9.46
N LEU A 115 -2.64 -5.72 -9.12
CA LEU A 115 -2.39 -4.67 -10.11
C LEU A 115 -1.24 -5.04 -11.05
N GLU A 116 -0.21 -5.72 -10.54
CA GLU A 116 0.88 -6.27 -11.35
C GLU A 116 0.34 -7.32 -12.35
N HIS A 117 -0.49 -8.25 -11.89
CA HIS A 117 -1.13 -9.25 -12.77
C HIS A 117 -2.03 -8.60 -13.81
N LEU A 118 -2.81 -7.58 -13.42
CA LEU A 118 -3.68 -6.86 -14.34
C LEU A 118 -2.87 -6.06 -15.38
N ALA A 119 -1.76 -5.44 -14.96
CA ALA A 119 -0.88 -4.69 -15.86
C ALA A 119 -0.23 -5.56 -16.94
N ASP A 120 -0.01 -6.85 -16.65
CA ASP A 120 0.56 -7.83 -17.57
C ASP A 120 -0.48 -8.65 -18.34
N SER A 121 -1.77 -8.42 -18.09
CA SER A 121 -2.85 -9.21 -18.70
C SER A 121 -3.31 -8.65 -20.05
N ASP A 122 -3.71 -9.53 -20.95
CA ASP A 122 -4.33 -9.16 -22.23
C ASP A 122 -5.62 -8.34 -22.04
N ILE A 123 -6.28 -8.47 -20.87
CA ILE A 123 -7.46 -7.68 -20.49
C ILE A 123 -7.20 -6.19 -20.63
N LEU A 124 -6.00 -5.72 -20.27
CA LEU A 124 -5.67 -4.31 -20.32
C LEU A 124 -5.35 -3.83 -21.76
N ILE A 125 -4.92 -4.74 -22.63
CA ILE A 125 -4.73 -4.48 -24.06
C ILE A 125 -6.09 -4.41 -24.76
N ASP A 126 -6.98 -5.35 -24.44
CA ASP A 126 -8.35 -5.39 -24.97
C ASP A 126 -9.15 -4.18 -24.50
N GLU A 127 -8.91 -3.71 -23.27
CA GLU A 127 -9.64 -2.60 -22.65
C GLU A 127 -8.69 -1.55 -22.03
N PRO A 128 -8.06 -0.69 -22.85
CA PRO A 128 -7.11 0.31 -22.40
C PRO A 128 -7.71 1.36 -21.44
N SER A 129 -9.04 1.50 -21.41
CA SER A 129 -9.74 2.41 -20.49
C SER A 129 -9.49 2.07 -19.01
N LEU A 130 -9.17 0.81 -18.70
CA LEU A 130 -8.84 0.35 -17.34
C LEU A 130 -7.57 1.03 -16.79
N ALA A 131 -6.67 1.48 -17.66
CA ALA A 131 -5.44 2.17 -17.29
C ALA A 131 -5.69 3.39 -16.40
N VAL A 132 -6.76 4.16 -16.66
CA VAL A 132 -7.11 5.33 -15.84
C VAL A 132 -7.41 4.93 -14.39
N PHE A 133 -8.14 3.83 -14.20
CA PHE A 133 -8.48 3.34 -12.86
C PHE A 133 -7.26 2.81 -12.11
N MET A 134 -6.36 2.12 -12.83
CA MET A 134 -5.09 1.65 -12.25
C MET A 134 -4.21 2.82 -11.84
N LEU A 135 -4.05 3.83 -12.68
CA LEU A 135 -3.22 5.01 -12.38
C LEU A 135 -3.77 5.83 -11.21
N ARG A 136 -5.09 5.77 -10.94
CA ARG A 136 -5.72 6.35 -9.75
C ARG A 136 -5.51 5.52 -8.49
N ASN A 137 -5.09 4.27 -8.62
CA ASN A 137 -4.94 3.36 -7.49
C ASN A 137 -3.61 3.63 -6.78
N PRO A 138 -3.64 4.02 -5.50
CA PRO A 138 -2.42 4.41 -4.79
C PRO A 138 -1.49 3.25 -4.41
N PHE A 139 -1.90 2.01 -4.68
CA PHE A 139 -1.07 0.82 -4.53
C PHE A 139 -0.28 0.47 -5.80
N LEU A 140 -0.62 1.04 -6.96
CA LEU A 140 0.07 0.77 -8.23
C LEU A 140 1.56 1.12 -8.11
N SER A 141 2.44 0.20 -8.47
CA SER A 141 3.89 0.44 -8.46
C SER A 141 4.31 1.39 -9.57
N ASP A 142 5.44 2.08 -9.41
CA ASP A 142 5.98 2.95 -10.45
C ASP A 142 6.35 2.15 -11.71
N GLN A 143 6.71 0.87 -11.56
CA GLN A 143 7.01 -0.05 -12.67
C GLN A 143 5.73 -0.45 -13.43
N ALA A 144 4.67 -0.84 -12.71
CA ALA A 144 3.37 -1.12 -13.30
C ALA A 144 2.77 0.13 -13.95
N ALA A 145 2.90 1.30 -13.33
CA ALA A 145 2.47 2.57 -13.91
C ALA A 145 3.16 2.85 -15.26
N ALA A 146 4.47 2.64 -15.37
CA ALA A 146 5.20 2.80 -16.62
C ALA A 146 4.66 1.86 -17.72
N ARG A 147 4.41 0.58 -17.39
CA ARG A 147 3.80 -0.38 -18.31
C ARG A 147 2.41 0.06 -18.74
N VAL A 148 1.52 0.37 -17.79
CA VAL A 148 0.15 0.84 -18.03
C VAL A 148 0.12 2.07 -18.94
N THR A 149 1.02 3.04 -18.73
CA THR A 149 1.10 4.23 -19.60
C THR A 149 1.61 3.95 -21.01
N GLY A 150 2.32 2.84 -21.21
CA GLY A 150 2.91 2.46 -22.49
C GLY A 150 2.02 1.55 -23.34
N ILE A 151 0.81 1.24 -22.90
CA ILE A 151 -0.08 0.29 -23.59
C ILE A 151 -0.65 0.92 -24.86
N SER A 152 -0.67 0.12 -25.93
CA SER A 152 -1.26 0.51 -27.20
C SER A 152 -2.75 0.86 -27.02
N GLY A 153 -3.17 2.00 -27.54
CA GLY A 153 -4.56 2.46 -27.41
C GLY A 153 -4.86 3.27 -26.14
N PHE A 154 -3.93 3.35 -25.18
CA PHE A 154 -4.07 4.27 -24.05
C PHE A 154 -3.34 5.59 -24.32
N GLN A 155 -4.10 6.66 -24.53
CA GLN A 155 -3.58 8.02 -24.63
C GLN A 155 -4.41 8.95 -23.73
N PRO A 156 -3.97 9.20 -22.48
CA PRO A 156 -4.71 10.08 -21.59
C PRO A 156 -4.62 11.52 -22.09
N ASP A 157 -5.78 12.16 -22.22
CA ASP A 157 -5.88 13.57 -22.53
C ASP A 157 -5.38 14.46 -21.35
N PHE A 158 -5.44 15.77 -21.55
CA PHE A 158 -4.98 16.73 -20.54
C PHE A 158 -5.82 16.69 -19.25
N GLU A 159 -7.13 16.49 -19.35
CA GLU A 159 -8.03 16.48 -18.19
C GLU A 159 -7.76 15.26 -17.31
N VAL A 160 -7.64 14.08 -17.93
CA VAL A 160 -7.32 12.84 -17.22
C VAL A 160 -5.97 12.94 -16.51
N LYS A 161 -4.94 13.51 -17.17
CA LYS A 161 -3.63 13.73 -16.55
C LYS A 161 -3.72 14.61 -15.31
N LYS A 162 -4.45 15.73 -15.41
CA LYS A 162 -4.66 16.64 -14.27
C LYS A 162 -5.43 15.97 -13.13
N GLU A 163 -6.49 15.22 -13.45
CA GLU A 163 -7.26 14.50 -12.43
C GLU A 163 -6.44 13.43 -11.71
N LEU A 164 -5.51 12.76 -12.41
CA LEU A 164 -4.59 11.79 -11.80
C LEU A 164 -3.68 12.44 -10.75
N GLU A 165 -3.25 13.69 -10.99
CA GLU A 165 -2.40 14.44 -10.06
C GLU A 165 -3.14 14.88 -8.79
N ASP A 166 -4.41 15.32 -8.92
CA ASP A 166 -5.19 15.93 -7.84
C ASP A 166 -5.90 14.91 -6.91
N ASN A 167 -6.18 13.69 -7.37
CA ASN A 167 -7.12 12.77 -6.72
C ASN A 167 -6.61 12.18 -5.38
N LEU A 168 -5.31 11.90 -5.27
CA LEU A 168 -4.79 11.10 -4.16
C LEU A 168 -4.97 11.78 -2.79
N TYR A 169 -4.77 13.10 -2.72
CA TYR A 169 -4.92 13.83 -1.47
C TYR A 169 -6.35 13.72 -0.92
N GLY A 170 -7.36 13.91 -1.79
CA GLY A 170 -8.76 13.80 -1.43
C GLY A 170 -9.16 12.39 -0.96
N GLN A 171 -8.59 11.35 -1.58
CA GLN A 171 -8.78 9.97 -1.14
C GLN A 171 -8.21 9.73 0.26
N ILE A 172 -6.97 10.15 0.50
CA ILE A 172 -6.30 9.97 1.79
C ILE A 172 -7.09 10.64 2.91
N GLN A 173 -7.66 11.83 2.69
CA GLN A 173 -8.44 12.51 3.74
C GLN A 173 -9.64 11.68 4.24
N LYS A 174 -10.28 10.92 3.34
CA LYS A 174 -11.43 10.06 3.65
C LYS A 174 -11.04 8.72 4.31
N MET A 175 -9.76 8.37 4.33
CA MET A 175 -9.30 7.09 4.87
C MET A 175 -9.23 7.09 6.41
N SER A 176 -9.55 5.94 7.00
CA SER A 176 -9.30 5.65 8.41
C SER A 176 -7.79 5.59 8.71
N ILE A 177 -7.41 5.68 9.99
CA ILE A 177 -6.00 5.55 10.40
C ILE A 177 -5.41 4.21 9.93
N ALA A 178 -6.15 3.12 10.09
CA ALA A 178 -5.71 1.79 9.65
C ALA A 178 -5.47 1.74 8.13
N GLN A 179 -6.38 2.33 7.34
CA GLN A 179 -6.22 2.44 5.88
C GLN A 179 -5.00 3.28 5.51
N LYS A 180 -4.77 4.41 6.20
CA LYS A 180 -3.59 5.25 6.00
C LYS A 180 -2.29 4.54 6.35
N ILE A 181 -2.26 3.75 7.43
CA ILE A 181 -1.08 2.94 7.81
C ILE A 181 -0.80 1.88 6.75
N LYS A 182 -1.85 1.21 6.25
CA LYS A 182 -1.73 0.23 5.17
C LYS A 182 -1.19 0.89 3.89
N LEU A 183 -1.76 2.04 3.52
CA LEU A 183 -1.30 2.81 2.37
C LEU A 183 0.13 3.34 2.56
N ALA A 184 0.51 3.75 3.77
CA ALA A 184 1.88 4.17 4.06
C ALA A 184 2.88 3.03 3.84
N SER A 185 2.51 1.81 4.25
CA SER A 185 3.37 0.62 4.20
C SER A 185 3.49 0.01 2.80
N LYS A 186 2.45 0.17 1.97
CA LYS A 186 2.36 -0.47 0.65
C LYS A 186 2.07 0.49 -0.50
N GLY A 187 2.02 1.79 -0.28
CA GLY A 187 1.63 2.77 -1.30
C GLY A 187 2.78 3.21 -2.18
N ASN A 188 2.42 3.83 -3.31
CA ASN A 188 3.33 4.38 -4.29
C ASN A 188 4.08 5.62 -3.77
N LYS A 189 4.99 6.17 -4.58
CA LYS A 189 5.83 7.32 -4.21
C LYS A 189 5.01 8.54 -3.79
N GLN A 190 3.93 8.84 -4.50
CA GLN A 190 3.06 9.97 -4.20
C GLN A 190 2.38 9.79 -2.83
N ALA A 191 1.87 8.59 -2.53
CA ALA A 191 1.26 8.26 -1.25
C ALA A 191 2.26 8.40 -0.09
N ARG A 192 3.49 7.90 -0.25
CA ARG A 192 4.56 8.05 0.75
C ARG A 192 4.89 9.52 1.01
N GLY A 193 5.06 10.31 -0.06
CA GLY A 193 5.37 11.75 0.05
C GLY A 193 4.30 12.57 0.78
N LEU A 194 3.03 12.18 0.65
CA LEU A 194 1.92 12.79 1.40
C LEU A 194 1.87 12.31 2.85
N LEU A 195 1.97 10.99 3.08
CA LEU A 195 1.77 10.38 4.39
C LEU A 195 2.95 10.55 5.35
N VAL A 196 4.18 10.76 4.85
CA VAL A 196 5.36 11.00 5.70
C VAL A 196 5.24 12.28 6.53
N ARG A 197 4.47 13.26 6.03
CA ARG A 197 4.18 14.52 6.72
C ARG A 197 3.02 14.40 7.72
N SER A 198 2.46 13.20 7.90
CA SER A 198 1.35 13.00 8.82
C SER A 198 1.77 13.31 10.26
N PRO A 199 0.95 14.07 11.02
CA PRO A 199 1.20 14.31 12.45
C PRO A 199 1.09 13.02 13.28
N ASN A 200 0.43 11.97 12.75
CA ASN A 200 0.39 10.68 13.40
C ASN A 200 1.68 9.89 13.10
N LYS A 201 2.47 9.65 14.15
CA LYS A 201 3.76 8.96 14.08
C LYS A 201 3.64 7.50 13.59
N GLN A 202 2.50 6.83 13.81
CA GLN A 202 2.31 5.48 13.30
C GLN A 202 2.19 5.46 11.77
N ILE A 203 1.56 6.48 11.18
CA ILE A 203 1.43 6.63 9.72
C ILE A 203 2.79 6.96 9.12
N SER A 204 3.44 8.01 9.61
CA SER A 204 4.72 8.45 9.05
C SER A 204 5.86 7.44 9.31
N GLY A 205 5.86 6.75 10.46
CA GLY A 205 6.75 5.61 10.70
C GLY A 205 6.45 4.40 9.81
N ALA A 206 5.20 4.16 9.45
CA ALA A 206 4.85 3.13 8.45
C ALA A 206 5.38 3.48 7.04
N VAL A 207 5.44 4.77 6.68
CA VAL A 207 6.07 5.21 5.43
C VAL A 207 7.56 4.88 5.43
N MET A 208 8.26 5.16 6.54
CA MET A 208 9.69 4.82 6.64
C MET A 208 9.94 3.32 6.49
N ARG A 209 9.02 2.47 6.97
CA ARG A 209 9.12 1.00 6.84
C ARG A 209 8.63 0.46 5.49
N ASN A 210 8.22 1.30 4.54
CA ASN A 210 7.77 0.86 3.23
C ASN A 210 8.97 0.30 2.44
N PRO A 211 8.88 -0.93 1.90
CA PRO A 211 10.00 -1.57 1.17
C PRO A 211 10.36 -0.84 -0.13
N ARG A 212 9.47 0.00 -0.65
CA ARG A 212 9.67 0.79 -1.86
C ARG A 212 10.26 2.18 -1.58
N MET A 213 10.55 2.50 -0.32
CA MET A 213 11.19 3.75 0.07
C MET A 213 12.64 3.79 -0.44
N THR A 214 12.96 4.80 -1.24
CA THR A 214 14.29 4.94 -1.86
C THR A 214 15.25 5.77 -1.03
N GLU A 215 16.55 5.62 -1.26
CA GLU A 215 17.59 6.45 -0.62
C GLU A 215 17.40 7.93 -0.94
N ASP A 216 17.08 8.28 -2.20
CA ASP A 216 16.80 9.65 -2.64
C ASP A 216 15.63 10.28 -1.88
N GLU A 217 14.56 9.52 -1.65
CA GLU A 217 13.42 9.99 -0.84
C GLU A 217 13.84 10.27 0.60
N VAL A 218 14.65 9.38 1.20
CA VAL A 218 15.16 9.58 2.57
C VAL A 218 16.10 10.78 2.64
N GLU A 219 17.01 10.92 1.67
CA GLU A 219 17.91 12.07 1.56
C GLU A 219 17.12 13.39 1.46
N PHE A 220 16.08 13.42 0.62
CA PHE A 220 15.19 14.58 0.52
C PHE A 220 14.53 14.92 1.86
N LEU A 221 14.07 13.91 2.62
CA LEU A 221 13.45 14.10 3.93
C LEU A 221 14.44 14.64 4.96
N VAL A 222 15.64 14.08 5.06
CA VAL A 222 16.62 14.51 6.08
C VAL A 222 17.26 15.86 5.75
N LYS A 223 17.23 16.31 4.49
CA LYS A 223 17.62 17.68 4.11
C LYS A 223 16.56 18.72 4.50
N ASN A 224 15.31 18.32 4.62
CA ASN A 224 14.20 19.25 4.86
C ASN A 224 14.13 19.68 6.34
N LYS A 225 14.12 21.00 6.59
CA LYS A 225 14.06 21.59 7.94
C LYS A 225 12.67 21.52 8.59
N SER A 226 11.64 21.16 7.81
CA SER A 226 10.27 20.94 8.30
C SER A 226 10.02 19.49 8.72
N THR A 227 10.96 18.57 8.46
CA THR A 227 10.83 17.17 8.84
C THR A 227 10.79 17.02 10.36
N SER A 228 9.85 16.21 10.85
CA SER A 228 9.69 15.95 12.27
C SER A 228 10.85 15.15 12.83
N GLU A 229 11.22 15.44 14.08
CA GLU A 229 12.34 14.79 14.79
C GLU A 229 12.26 13.25 14.76
N HIS A 230 11.06 12.68 14.89
CA HIS A 230 10.90 11.23 14.94
C HIS A 230 11.32 10.55 13.63
N ILE A 231 11.22 11.23 12.48
CA ILE A 231 11.71 10.70 11.19
C ILE A 231 13.23 10.53 11.22
N PHE A 232 13.96 11.50 11.79
CA PHE A 232 15.41 11.36 11.96
C PHE A 232 15.77 10.16 12.85
N ARG A 233 14.94 9.86 13.86
CA ARG A 233 15.12 8.67 14.71
C ARG A 233 14.84 7.38 13.94
N GLU A 234 13.76 7.31 13.16
CA GLU A 234 13.50 6.18 12.27
C GLU A 234 14.65 5.96 11.27
N VAL A 235 15.20 7.05 10.72
CA VAL A 235 16.33 6.96 9.80
C VAL A 235 17.58 6.42 10.51
N ALA A 236 17.89 6.92 11.70
CA ALA A 236 19.03 6.47 12.49
C ALA A 236 18.96 4.98 12.90
N LEU A 237 17.76 4.43 13.04
CA LEU A 237 17.54 3.01 13.37
C LEU A 237 17.77 2.08 12.17
N ASN A 238 17.63 2.59 10.94
CA ASN A 238 17.82 1.78 9.74
C ASN A 238 19.29 1.71 9.33
N LYS A 239 19.89 0.53 9.49
CA LYS A 239 21.31 0.31 9.20
C LYS A 239 21.67 0.54 7.73
N GLU A 240 20.76 0.30 6.79
CA GLU A 240 21.03 0.48 5.37
C GLU A 240 21.18 1.96 5.02
N TRP A 241 20.23 2.80 5.43
CA TRP A 241 20.34 4.24 5.21
C TRP A 241 21.54 4.84 5.96
N MET A 242 21.88 4.31 7.13
CA MET A 242 23.05 4.73 7.89
C MET A 242 24.39 4.25 7.31
N LYS A 243 24.42 3.56 6.16
CA LYS A 243 25.65 3.36 5.37
C LYS A 243 25.88 4.52 4.39
N SER A 244 24.82 5.21 3.97
CA SER A 244 24.90 6.29 3.00
C SER A 244 25.56 7.53 3.58
N TYR A 245 26.65 7.98 2.94
CA TYR A 245 27.32 9.21 3.33
C TYR A 245 26.43 10.44 3.12
N THR A 246 25.63 10.47 2.05
CA THR A 246 24.79 11.64 1.72
C THR A 246 23.72 11.82 2.79
N ILE A 247 23.08 10.74 3.25
CA ILE A 247 22.12 10.76 4.36
C ILE A 247 22.81 11.19 5.66
N ILE A 248 23.96 10.59 6.02
CA ILE A 248 24.69 10.94 7.25
C ILE A 248 25.07 12.43 7.27
N SER A 249 25.64 12.93 6.17
CA SER A 249 26.05 14.33 6.04
C SER A 249 24.84 15.27 6.12
N ALA A 250 23.74 14.94 5.44
CA ALA A 250 22.52 15.72 5.47
C ALA A 250 21.90 15.78 6.87
N MET A 251 21.82 14.63 7.57
CA MET A 251 21.34 14.58 8.96
C MET A 251 22.23 15.42 9.88
N ALA A 252 23.56 15.30 9.80
CA ALA A 252 24.47 16.03 10.66
C ALA A 252 24.39 17.56 10.48
N LYS A 253 24.03 18.03 9.27
CA LYS A 253 23.87 19.45 8.95
C LYS A 253 22.48 19.99 9.29
N ASN A 254 21.47 19.14 9.43
CA ASN A 254 20.10 19.59 9.65
C ASN A 254 19.86 19.96 11.14
N PRO A 255 19.37 21.16 11.45
CA PRO A 255 19.12 21.60 12.83
C PRO A 255 18.01 20.83 13.56
N LYS A 256 17.16 20.08 12.84
CA LYS A 256 16.11 19.23 13.42
C LYS A 256 16.59 17.84 13.82
N THR A 257 17.80 17.45 13.42
CA THR A 257 18.36 16.18 13.83
C THR A 257 18.70 16.23 15.32
N PRO A 258 18.22 15.27 16.13
CA PRO A 258 18.55 15.19 17.54
C PRO A 258 20.05 15.22 17.84
N LEU A 259 20.42 15.88 18.93
CA LEU A 259 21.82 16.01 19.33
C LEU A 259 22.48 14.64 19.57
N ASP A 260 21.78 13.71 20.21
CA ASP A 260 22.24 12.34 20.46
C ASP A 260 22.61 11.61 19.17
N ILE A 261 21.82 11.80 18.11
CA ILE A 261 22.12 11.24 16.78
C ILE A 261 23.33 11.94 16.18
N THR A 262 23.30 13.27 16.05
CA THR A 262 24.36 14.03 15.37
C THR A 262 25.74 13.81 16.00
N MET A 263 25.84 13.71 17.33
CA MET A 263 27.10 13.43 18.03
C MET A 263 27.73 12.10 17.61
N GLY A 264 26.91 11.08 17.32
CA GLY A 264 27.39 9.80 16.77
C GLY A 264 27.80 9.86 15.30
N LEU A 265 27.33 10.87 14.54
CA LEU A 265 27.61 11.00 13.11
C LEU A 265 28.88 11.78 12.80
N VAL A 266 29.26 12.75 13.65
CA VAL A 266 30.37 13.69 13.36
C VAL A 266 31.68 12.98 13.04
N GLY A 267 31.99 11.88 13.74
CA GLY A 267 33.19 11.09 13.50
C GLY A 267 33.24 10.40 12.13
N ARG A 268 32.10 10.28 11.44
CA ARG A 268 31.96 9.64 10.14
C ARG A 268 32.00 10.64 8.97
N LEU A 269 32.06 11.94 9.26
CA LEU A 269 32.02 12.99 8.24
C LEU A 269 33.40 13.27 7.63
N MET A 270 33.40 13.64 6.36
CA MET A 270 34.59 14.16 5.67
C MET A 270 35.00 15.51 6.26
N ALA A 271 36.28 15.86 6.11
CA ALA A 271 36.85 17.07 6.71
C ALA A 271 36.09 18.35 6.36
N GLN A 272 35.70 18.49 5.09
CA GLN A 272 34.93 19.65 4.61
C GLN A 272 33.56 19.79 5.32
N ASP A 273 32.89 18.68 5.58
CA ASP A 273 31.58 18.68 6.25
C ASP A 273 31.71 18.96 7.75
N VAL A 274 32.77 18.49 8.40
CA VAL A 274 33.08 18.83 9.79
C VAL A 274 33.39 20.33 9.90
N GLU A 275 34.17 20.89 8.98
CA GLU A 275 34.48 22.33 8.94
C GLU A 275 33.21 23.17 8.71
N TYR A 276 32.31 22.72 7.84
CA TYR A 276 31.00 23.35 7.66
C TYR A 276 30.20 23.38 8.96
N ILE A 277 30.10 22.25 9.67
CA ILE A 277 29.37 22.17 10.96
C ILE A 277 30.01 23.06 12.01
N ALA A 278 31.35 23.12 12.08
CA ALA A 278 32.08 23.97 13.03
C ALA A 278 31.80 25.47 12.83
N ARG A 279 31.44 25.89 11.61
CA ARG A 279 31.11 27.29 11.28
C ARG A 279 29.61 27.58 11.25
N SER A 280 28.78 26.55 11.15
CA SER A 280 27.32 26.71 10.98
C SER A 280 26.66 27.22 12.27
N LYS A 281 25.89 28.31 12.15
CA LYS A 281 25.07 28.85 13.24
C LYS A 281 23.73 28.13 13.38
N GLU A 282 23.34 27.33 12.39
CA GLU A 282 22.07 26.62 12.37
C GLU A 282 22.10 25.40 13.30
N VAL A 283 23.26 24.77 13.43
CA VAL A 283 23.42 23.57 14.26
C VAL A 283 23.60 23.90 15.76
N PRO A 284 23.25 22.96 16.67
CA PRO A 284 23.45 23.12 18.11
C PRO A 284 24.88 23.52 18.48
N ALA A 285 25.03 24.40 19.48
CA ALA A 285 26.33 24.93 19.89
C ALA A 285 27.31 23.82 20.35
N THR A 286 26.79 22.78 21.02
CA THR A 286 27.55 21.60 21.44
C THR A 286 28.13 20.82 20.27
N LEU A 287 27.33 20.63 19.21
CA LEU A 287 27.75 19.98 17.97
C LEU A 287 28.86 20.79 17.27
N ARG A 288 28.67 22.12 17.19
CA ARG A 288 29.62 23.06 16.61
C ARG A 288 30.99 23.02 17.31
N GLN A 289 30.99 23.06 18.65
CA GLN A 289 32.22 22.99 19.45
C GLN A 289 32.94 21.65 19.27
N THR A 290 32.19 20.56 19.19
CA THR A 290 32.75 19.21 18.95
C THR A 290 33.40 19.14 17.58
N ALA A 291 32.73 19.64 16.54
CA ALA A 291 33.28 19.70 15.19
C ALA A 291 34.54 20.57 15.13
N ALA A 292 34.55 21.75 15.78
CA ALA A 292 35.71 22.64 15.82
C ALA A 292 36.95 21.96 16.44
N ARG A 293 36.77 21.24 17.56
CA ARG A 293 37.85 20.46 18.18
C ARG A 293 38.41 19.39 17.24
N ILE A 294 37.56 18.72 16.46
CA ILE A 294 38.00 17.70 15.49
C ILE A 294 38.82 18.35 14.36
N VAL A 295 38.41 19.52 13.86
CA VAL A 295 39.17 20.28 12.85
C VAL A 295 40.55 20.67 13.39
N GLU A 296 40.62 21.21 14.62
CA GLU A 296 41.90 21.57 15.26
C GLU A 296 42.82 20.37 15.46
N GLN A 297 42.28 19.23 15.89
CA GLN A 297 43.06 18.00 16.08
C GLN A 297 43.62 17.45 14.76
N LYS A 298 42.87 17.57 13.65
CA LYS A 298 43.34 17.18 12.32
C LYS A 298 44.42 18.15 11.81
N ALA A 299 44.26 19.45 12.03
CA ALA A 299 45.26 20.45 11.66
C ALA A 299 46.60 20.29 12.40
N LYS A 300 46.58 19.77 13.64
CA LYS A 300 47.80 19.49 14.43
C LYS A 300 48.55 18.21 14.01
N LYS A 301 47.93 17.35 13.19
CA LYS A 301 48.48 16.05 12.75
C LYS A 301 48.98 16.05 11.30
N SER A 302 48.66 17.08 10.52
CA SER A 302 49.23 17.36 9.19
C SER A 302 50.43 18.27 9.29
#